data_AF-A0A1X1WEC1-F1
#
_entry.id   AF-A0A1X1WEC1-F1
#
_cell.length_a   1.000
_cell.length_b   1.000
_cell.length_c   1.000
_cell.angle_alpha   90.00
_cell.angle_beta   90.00
_cell.angle_gamma   90.00
#
_symmetry.space_group_name_H-M   'P 1'
#
loop_
_entity.id
_entity.type
_entity.pdbx_description
1 polymer ?
#
loop_
_entity_poly.entity_id
_entity_poly.type
_entity_poly.pdbx_seq_one_letter_code
_entity_poly.pdbx_strand_id
1 'polypeptide(L)'
;MSTDFTGLRRDAPLGDSRLDLCDLFVFESPNDSARTTLILTANPKADALYPGAVYRIGIDNDGDLRNDIAFNFVFSEVVDGRQRVDVRLGLQAEARVDSASGSEIFGGVEVSFDDEPHVWRSRGGAFVFFAGARSDPSFPDSNVIAMAVELPTTYLGAEPDVRLWARCSLVKDGKWVHADRAAHPWISGFFGTDDELAEFSSGEPNRDQAHWMGHLIELMAETGGYSRNEAIDAIESEGTLPDVLTYNPSKPARYPNGRALTDDVADFRSKFLTNGKKGLPGFHAPSGLLPEFPYLAPPR
;
A
#
# COMPACT_ATOMS: atom_id res chain seq x y z
N MET A 1 -23.79 -5.15 10.69
CA MET A 1 -23.35 -6.32 9.87
C MET A 1 -22.25 -7.11 10.59
N SER A 2 -21.87 -8.30 10.13
CA SER A 2 -20.70 -9.03 10.68
C SER A 2 -19.41 -8.40 10.12
N THR A 3 -18.91 -7.37 10.79
CA THR A 3 -17.60 -6.79 10.49
C THR A 3 -16.53 -7.66 11.13
N ASP A 4 -15.90 -8.50 10.33
CA ASP A 4 -14.69 -9.19 10.75
C ASP A 4 -13.57 -8.14 10.82
N PHE A 5 -13.14 -7.79 12.03
CA PHE A 5 -12.10 -6.77 12.27
C PHE A 5 -10.70 -7.38 12.23
N THR A 6 -10.43 -8.21 11.23
CA THR A 6 -9.12 -8.83 11.05
C THR A 6 -8.21 -7.97 10.17
N GLY A 7 -8.77 -7.01 9.43
CA GLY A 7 -8.04 -6.24 8.41
C GLY A 7 -7.70 -7.05 7.16
N LEU A 8 -8.08 -8.33 7.13
CA LEU A 8 -7.89 -9.23 6.01
C LEU A 8 -9.08 -9.13 5.04
N ARG A 9 -8.78 -9.23 3.74
CA ARG A 9 -9.83 -9.42 2.72
C ARG A 9 -10.54 -10.76 2.94
N ARG A 10 -11.84 -10.80 2.62
CA ARG A 10 -12.63 -12.04 2.62
C ARG A 10 -12.30 -12.88 1.39
N ASP A 11 -12.38 -12.24 0.21
CA ASP A 11 -12.06 -12.85 -1.07
C ASP A 11 -10.96 -12.07 -1.82
N ALA A 12 -10.19 -12.80 -2.63
CA ALA A 12 -9.16 -12.23 -3.48
C ALA A 12 -9.80 -11.38 -4.61
N PRO A 13 -9.18 -10.25 -5.00
CA PRO A 13 -9.65 -9.45 -6.12
C PRO A 13 -9.82 -10.30 -7.39
N LEU A 14 -11.02 -10.26 -7.98
CA LEU A 14 -11.37 -11.03 -9.18
C LEU A 14 -11.14 -12.55 -9.05
N GLY A 15 -11.05 -13.08 -7.83
CA GLY A 15 -10.78 -14.50 -7.55
C GLY A 15 -9.31 -14.93 -7.70
N ASP A 16 -8.36 -13.99 -7.79
CA ASP A 16 -6.93 -14.30 -7.94
C ASP A 16 -6.09 -13.56 -6.88
N SER A 17 -5.52 -14.30 -5.92
CA SER A 17 -4.72 -13.72 -4.83
C SER A 17 -3.48 -12.99 -5.30
N ARG A 18 -3.02 -13.24 -6.53
CA ARG A 18 -1.89 -12.51 -7.10
C ARG A 18 -2.21 -11.04 -7.34
N LEU A 19 -3.48 -10.65 -7.40
CA LEU A 19 -3.93 -9.26 -7.58
C LEU A 19 -4.18 -8.53 -6.25
N ASP A 20 -4.09 -9.24 -5.12
CA ASP A 20 -4.38 -8.75 -3.77
C ASP A 20 -3.27 -7.81 -3.27
N LEU A 21 -3.62 -6.56 -2.98
CA LEU A 21 -2.72 -5.62 -2.31
C LEU A 21 -2.92 -5.71 -0.80
N CYS A 22 -1.82 -5.86 -0.08
CA CYS A 22 -1.86 -6.03 1.37
C CYS A 22 -1.63 -4.70 2.09
N ASP A 23 -0.38 -4.21 2.13
CA ASP A 23 0.01 -3.04 2.90
C ASP A 23 0.86 -2.05 2.09
N LEU A 24 0.71 -0.76 2.40
CA LEU A 24 1.57 0.31 1.91
C LEU A 24 2.33 0.95 3.08
N PHE A 25 3.65 1.10 2.92
CA PHE A 25 4.55 1.73 3.88
C PHE A 25 5.31 2.88 3.24
N VAL A 26 5.52 3.94 4.02
CA VAL A 26 6.38 5.07 3.67
C VAL A 26 7.03 5.60 4.93
N PHE A 27 8.36 5.62 4.94
CA PHE A 27 9.15 6.05 6.09
C PHE A 27 10.54 6.53 5.66
N GLU A 28 11.17 7.35 6.50
CA GLU A 28 12.58 7.76 6.32
C GLU A 28 13.48 6.51 6.38
N SER A 29 14.46 6.40 5.49
CA SER A 29 15.38 5.26 5.51
C SER A 29 16.15 5.23 6.84
N PRO A 30 16.14 4.09 7.56
CA PRO A 30 16.90 3.94 8.81
C PRO A 30 18.42 4.13 8.64
N ASN A 31 18.92 4.02 7.40
CA ASN A 31 20.35 4.07 7.10
C ASN A 31 20.78 5.38 6.41
N ASP A 32 19.83 6.22 5.95
CA ASP A 32 20.11 7.48 5.28
C ASP A 32 18.93 8.44 5.39
N SER A 33 19.02 9.47 6.24
CA SER A 33 17.94 10.44 6.45
C SER A 33 17.66 11.33 5.22
N ALA A 34 18.52 11.32 4.20
CA ALA A 34 18.25 11.97 2.94
C ALA A 34 17.37 11.12 1.99
N ARG A 35 17.00 9.90 2.40
CA ARG A 35 16.22 8.94 1.61
C ARG A 35 14.93 8.55 2.28
N THR A 36 13.92 8.27 1.46
CA THR A 36 12.65 7.69 1.86
C THR A 36 12.55 6.27 1.32
N THR A 37 11.94 5.38 2.08
CA THR A 37 11.61 4.02 1.68
C THR A 37 10.10 3.90 1.46
N LEU A 38 9.72 3.40 0.30
CA LEU A 38 8.35 3.03 -0.09
C LEU A 38 8.28 1.51 -0.20
N ILE A 39 7.27 0.88 0.40
CA ILE A 39 7.05 -0.56 0.27
C ILE A 39 5.58 -0.82 0.02
N LEU A 40 5.28 -1.52 -1.07
CA LEU A 40 3.97 -2.11 -1.33
C LEU A 40 4.09 -3.62 -1.16
N THR A 41 3.24 -4.21 -0.33
CA THR A 41 3.11 -5.66 -0.24
C THR A 41 1.86 -6.13 -0.97
N ALA A 42 1.94 -7.30 -1.58
CA ALA A 42 0.89 -7.91 -2.37
C ALA A 42 0.98 -9.43 -2.29
N ASN A 43 -0.09 -10.11 -2.68
CA ASN A 43 -0.21 -11.56 -2.73
C ASN A 43 0.17 -12.27 -1.41
N PRO A 44 -0.81 -12.54 -0.53
CA PRO A 44 -0.58 -13.16 0.78
C PRO A 44 -0.13 -14.62 0.71
N LYS A 45 0.00 -15.21 -0.48
CA LYS A 45 0.61 -16.54 -0.68
C LYS A 45 2.12 -16.48 -0.89
N ALA A 46 2.67 -15.29 -1.12
CA ALA A 46 4.09 -15.06 -1.41
C ALA A 46 4.66 -15.89 -2.56
N ASP A 47 3.81 -16.29 -3.52
CA ASP A 47 4.23 -16.82 -4.81
C ASP A 47 4.20 -15.74 -5.90
N ALA A 48 4.38 -16.12 -7.16
CA ALA A 48 4.52 -15.18 -8.27
C ALA A 48 3.32 -14.23 -8.42
N LEU A 49 3.59 -12.96 -8.77
CA LEU A 49 2.56 -11.98 -9.10
C LEU A 49 1.98 -12.18 -10.51
N TYR A 50 0.85 -11.54 -10.79
CA TYR A 50 0.11 -11.70 -12.04
C TYR A 50 0.82 -10.96 -13.19
N PRO A 51 1.28 -11.64 -14.26
CA PRO A 51 2.10 -11.02 -15.30
C PRO A 51 1.39 -9.94 -16.14
N GLY A 52 0.06 -10.02 -16.28
CA GLY A 52 -0.75 -9.06 -17.03
C GLY A 52 -1.24 -7.85 -16.23
N ALA A 53 -0.78 -7.68 -14.99
CA ALA A 53 -1.20 -6.62 -14.10
C ALA A 53 -0.12 -5.55 -13.93
N VAL A 54 -0.56 -4.34 -13.63
CA VAL A 54 0.26 -3.20 -13.22
C VAL A 54 0.00 -2.99 -11.73
N TYR A 55 1.03 -3.21 -10.93
CA TYR A 55 1.05 -2.84 -9.51
C TYR A 55 1.68 -1.46 -9.43
N ARG A 56 1.05 -0.52 -8.74
CA ARG A 56 1.46 0.87 -8.71
C ARG A 56 1.58 1.37 -7.28
N ILE A 57 2.64 2.11 -6.99
CA ILE A 57 2.66 3.10 -5.90
C ILE A 57 2.54 4.47 -6.57
N GLY A 58 1.41 5.12 -6.35
CA GLY A 58 1.12 6.46 -6.83
C GLY A 58 1.37 7.50 -5.74
N ILE A 59 1.87 8.67 -6.14
CA ILE A 59 2.22 9.77 -5.24
C ILE A 59 1.62 11.05 -5.83
N ASP A 60 0.83 11.75 -5.01
CA ASP A 60 0.34 13.11 -5.22
C ASP A 60 1.20 14.06 -4.38
N ASN A 61 1.80 15.06 -5.02
CA ASN A 61 2.63 16.07 -4.36
C ASN A 61 2.10 17.50 -4.46
N ASP A 62 0.95 17.73 -5.10
CA ASP A 62 0.32 19.04 -5.21
C ASP A 62 -1.03 19.15 -4.47
N GLY A 63 -1.55 18.02 -3.98
CA GLY A 63 -2.77 17.94 -3.19
C GLY A 63 -4.05 17.84 -4.01
N ASP A 64 -3.99 17.65 -5.34
CA ASP A 64 -5.17 17.47 -6.19
C ASP A 64 -5.75 16.03 -6.15
N LEU A 65 -5.11 15.13 -5.39
CA LEU A 65 -5.46 13.73 -5.23
C LEU A 65 -5.45 12.98 -6.58
N ARG A 66 -4.46 13.29 -7.42
CA ARG A 66 -4.06 12.53 -8.60
C ARG A 66 -2.57 12.29 -8.59
N ASN A 67 -2.12 11.21 -9.23
CA ASN A 67 -0.71 10.89 -9.22
C ASN A 67 0.10 11.88 -10.07
N ASP A 68 1.17 12.40 -9.48
CA ASP A 68 2.22 13.18 -10.12
C ASP A 68 3.49 12.35 -10.33
N ILE A 69 3.65 11.31 -9.52
CA ILE A 69 4.72 10.31 -9.64
C ILE A 69 4.08 8.94 -9.48
N ALA A 70 4.47 7.99 -10.33
CA ALA A 70 4.03 6.60 -10.24
C ALA A 70 5.20 5.63 -10.44
N PHE A 71 5.43 4.76 -9.46
CA PHE A 71 6.26 3.56 -9.63
C PHE A 71 5.35 2.42 -10.07
N ASN A 72 5.52 1.97 -11.31
CA ASN A 72 4.79 0.86 -11.89
C ASN A 72 5.66 -0.39 -11.89
N PHE A 73 5.14 -1.50 -11.39
CA PHE A 73 5.77 -2.82 -11.39
C PHE A 73 4.96 -3.74 -12.31
N VAL A 74 5.64 -4.32 -13.31
CA VAL A 74 5.03 -5.27 -14.25
C VAL A 74 5.86 -6.54 -14.24
N PHE A 75 5.20 -7.67 -14.04
CA PHE A 75 5.87 -8.95 -13.84
C PHE A 75 5.86 -9.78 -15.12
N SER A 76 6.92 -10.56 -15.34
CA SER A 76 6.95 -11.53 -16.45
C SER A 76 6.10 -12.75 -16.13
N GLU A 77 5.80 -13.55 -17.16
CA GLU A 77 5.43 -14.95 -16.96
C GLU A 77 6.50 -15.68 -16.15
N VAL A 78 6.08 -16.69 -15.40
CA VAL A 78 7.00 -17.56 -14.67
C VAL A 78 7.63 -18.55 -15.63
N VAL A 79 8.97 -18.55 -15.71
CA VAL A 79 9.74 -19.49 -16.55
C VAL A 79 10.75 -20.18 -15.65
N ASP A 80 10.74 -21.51 -15.63
CA ASP A 80 11.63 -22.33 -14.79
C ASP A 80 11.62 -21.94 -13.31
N GLY A 81 10.43 -21.60 -12.78
CA GLY A 81 10.25 -21.18 -11.39
C GLY A 81 10.77 -19.78 -11.07
N ARG A 82 11.17 -18.99 -12.07
CA ARG A 82 11.65 -17.62 -11.91
C ARG A 82 10.65 -16.63 -12.47
N GLN A 83 10.56 -15.48 -11.82
CA GLN A 83 9.80 -14.33 -12.30
C GLN A 83 10.72 -13.11 -12.33
N ARG A 84 10.50 -12.25 -13.32
CA ARG A 84 11.18 -10.97 -13.44
C ARG A 84 10.20 -9.83 -13.30
N VAL A 85 10.72 -8.65 -13.00
CA VAL A 85 9.94 -7.42 -12.89
C VAL A 85 10.60 -6.29 -13.65
N ASP A 86 9.78 -5.54 -14.37
CA ASP A 86 10.10 -4.23 -14.92
C ASP A 86 9.55 -3.16 -13.97
N VAL A 87 10.36 -2.13 -13.72
CA VAL A 87 9.94 -0.97 -12.93
C VAL A 87 9.99 0.26 -13.81
N ARG A 88 8.83 0.92 -13.98
CA ARG A 88 8.69 2.13 -14.78
C ARG A 88 8.23 3.30 -13.93
N LEU A 89 8.93 4.42 -14.07
CA LEU A 89 8.65 5.68 -13.39
C LEU A 89 7.88 6.61 -14.33
N GLY A 90 6.59 6.80 -14.03
CA GLY A 90 5.75 7.79 -14.69
C GLY A 90 5.79 9.11 -13.93
N LEU A 91 5.88 10.23 -14.66
CA LEU A 91 5.79 11.57 -14.09
C LEU A 91 4.63 12.33 -14.70
N GLN A 92 3.97 13.16 -13.89
CA GLN A 92 2.91 14.07 -14.29
C GLN A 92 1.82 13.33 -15.09
N ALA A 93 1.58 13.71 -16.35
CA ALA A 93 0.59 13.07 -17.20
C ALA A 93 0.80 11.55 -17.34
N GLU A 94 2.05 11.06 -17.35
CA GLU A 94 2.33 9.62 -17.45
C GLU A 94 1.96 8.86 -16.17
N ALA A 95 2.03 9.53 -15.00
CA ALA A 95 1.64 8.93 -13.73
C ALA A 95 0.12 8.69 -13.62
N ARG A 96 -0.66 9.36 -14.48
CA ARG A 96 -2.13 9.34 -14.49
C ARG A 96 -2.74 8.38 -15.53
N VAL A 97 -1.91 7.63 -16.25
CA VAL A 97 -2.36 6.62 -17.23
C VAL A 97 -2.46 5.25 -16.55
N ASP A 98 -3.46 4.44 -16.88
CA ASP A 98 -3.65 3.12 -16.25
C ASP A 98 -2.53 2.11 -16.57
N SER A 99 -1.96 2.19 -17.78
CA SER A 99 -0.83 1.36 -18.18
C SER A 99 0.45 1.71 -17.41
N ALA A 100 1.41 0.78 -17.38
CA ALA A 100 2.77 1.07 -16.93
C ALA A 100 3.49 1.99 -17.93
N SER A 101 3.24 3.29 -17.81
CA SER A 101 3.84 4.35 -18.63
C SER A 101 5.09 4.94 -17.97
N GLY A 102 5.85 5.74 -18.73
CA GLY A 102 7.05 6.42 -18.24
C GLY A 102 8.36 5.67 -18.49
N SER A 103 9.42 6.16 -17.85
CA SER A 103 10.80 5.72 -18.06
C SER A 103 11.08 4.42 -17.31
N GLU A 104 11.71 3.47 -17.99
CA GLU A 104 12.18 2.23 -17.35
C GLU A 104 13.39 2.53 -16.46
N ILE A 105 13.28 2.25 -15.16
CA ILE A 105 14.36 2.44 -14.19
C ILE A 105 15.06 1.12 -13.84
N PHE A 106 14.34 0.00 -13.92
CA PHE A 106 14.86 -1.37 -13.81
C PHE A 106 14.14 -2.24 -14.84
N GLY A 107 14.88 -3.00 -15.65
CA GLY A 107 14.32 -3.87 -16.68
C GLY A 107 14.71 -5.32 -16.46
N GLY A 108 13.71 -6.20 -16.39
CA GLY A 108 13.85 -7.65 -16.33
C GLY A 108 14.68 -8.15 -15.17
N VAL A 109 14.62 -7.48 -14.01
CA VAL A 109 15.37 -7.86 -12.82
C VAL A 109 14.68 -9.01 -12.08
N GLU A 110 15.45 -9.88 -11.43
CA GLU A 110 14.92 -11.08 -10.78
C GLU A 110 14.12 -10.73 -9.51
N VAL A 111 13.03 -11.48 -9.28
CA VAL A 111 12.25 -11.49 -8.04
C VAL A 111 12.83 -12.55 -7.09
N SER A 112 13.15 -12.16 -5.86
CA SER A 112 13.68 -13.08 -4.83
C SER A 112 12.55 -13.86 -4.15
N PHE A 113 12.42 -15.15 -4.43
CA PHE A 113 11.49 -16.03 -3.69
C PHE A 113 12.15 -16.73 -2.49
N ASP A 114 13.46 -16.59 -2.34
CA ASP A 114 14.28 -17.14 -1.26
C ASP A 114 14.59 -16.09 -0.17
N ASP A 115 15.31 -16.55 0.85
CA ASP A 115 15.63 -15.77 2.04
C ASP A 115 16.50 -14.55 1.74
N GLU A 116 17.46 -14.67 0.80
CA GLU A 116 18.45 -13.63 0.53
C GLU A 116 17.89 -12.55 -0.41
N PRO A 117 17.83 -11.27 0.01
CA PRO A 117 17.37 -10.19 -0.87
C PRO A 117 18.35 -9.92 -2.00
N HIS A 118 17.87 -9.98 -3.24
CA HIS A 118 18.59 -9.40 -4.35
C HIS A 118 18.22 -7.91 -4.50
N VAL A 119 19.16 -7.02 -4.14
CA VAL A 119 18.95 -5.57 -4.17
C VAL A 119 19.55 -4.97 -5.44
N TRP A 120 18.71 -4.29 -6.22
CA TRP A 120 19.09 -3.62 -7.46
C TRP A 120 19.33 -2.13 -7.23
N ARG A 121 20.31 -1.55 -7.94
CA ARG A 121 20.60 -0.11 -7.90
C ARG A 121 20.57 0.46 -9.30
N SER A 122 19.82 1.54 -9.47
CA SER A 122 19.75 2.27 -10.73
C SER A 122 21.10 2.87 -11.11
N ARG A 123 21.28 3.20 -12.39
CA ARG A 123 22.47 3.93 -12.85
C ARG A 123 22.55 5.29 -12.11
N GLY A 124 23.61 5.49 -11.34
CA GLY A 124 23.80 6.68 -10.51
C GLY A 124 23.34 6.53 -9.05
N GLY A 125 22.73 5.39 -8.68
CA GLY A 125 22.42 5.05 -7.28
C GLY A 125 21.27 5.82 -6.64
N ALA A 126 20.54 6.64 -7.41
CA ALA A 126 19.41 7.42 -6.92
C ALA A 126 18.30 6.48 -6.42
N PHE A 127 17.93 5.48 -7.21
CA PHE A 127 16.94 4.47 -6.82
C PHE A 127 17.60 3.15 -6.44
N VAL A 128 17.13 2.57 -5.33
CA VAL A 128 17.41 1.21 -4.87
C VAL A 128 16.08 0.44 -4.90
N PHE A 129 16.10 -0.79 -5.39
CA PHE A 129 14.89 -1.57 -5.62
C PHE A 129 15.04 -3.02 -5.15
N PHE A 130 13.95 -3.58 -4.65
CA PHE A 130 13.81 -4.98 -4.31
C PHE A 130 12.38 -5.43 -4.65
N ALA A 131 12.25 -6.64 -5.17
CA ALA A 131 10.99 -7.37 -5.20
C ALA A 131 11.19 -8.82 -4.77
N GLY A 132 10.29 -9.34 -3.92
CA GLY A 132 10.40 -10.72 -3.47
C GLY A 132 9.55 -11.09 -2.25
N ALA A 133 9.51 -12.38 -1.94
CA ALA A 133 8.78 -12.96 -0.82
C ALA A 133 9.38 -12.52 0.51
N ARG A 134 8.59 -11.98 1.43
CA ARG A 134 9.03 -11.55 2.77
C ARG A 134 7.98 -11.88 3.82
N SER A 135 8.39 -11.97 5.09
CA SER A 135 7.42 -12.04 6.18
C SER A 135 6.55 -10.78 6.17
N ASP A 136 5.25 -10.95 6.37
CA ASP A 136 4.31 -9.83 6.51
C ASP A 136 4.56 -9.10 7.84
N PRO A 137 4.84 -7.78 7.83
CA PRO A 137 5.05 -7.00 9.06
C PRO A 137 3.83 -6.95 9.98
N SER A 138 2.63 -7.04 9.41
CA SER A 138 1.35 -6.94 10.11
C SER A 138 0.84 -8.30 10.59
N PHE A 139 1.25 -9.41 9.94
CA PHE A 139 0.79 -10.76 10.22
C PHE A 139 1.98 -11.73 10.42
N PRO A 140 2.34 -12.07 11.67
CA PRO A 140 3.63 -12.71 12.00
C PRO A 140 3.83 -14.14 11.47
N ASP A 141 2.75 -14.81 11.04
CA ASP A 141 2.76 -16.17 10.50
C ASP A 141 2.40 -16.19 9.00
N SER A 142 2.56 -15.06 8.32
CA SER A 142 2.22 -14.91 6.91
C SER A 142 3.38 -14.32 6.12
N ASN A 143 3.43 -14.65 4.83
CA ASN A 143 4.36 -14.09 3.88
C ASN A 143 3.59 -13.29 2.83
N VAL A 144 4.28 -12.34 2.21
CA VAL A 144 3.78 -11.50 1.10
C VAL A 144 4.87 -11.32 0.06
N ILE A 145 4.52 -10.93 -1.17
CA ILE A 145 5.48 -10.32 -2.10
C ILE A 145 5.60 -8.84 -1.77
N ALA A 146 6.80 -8.39 -1.43
CA ALA A 146 7.10 -6.98 -1.28
C ALA A 146 7.69 -6.40 -2.56
N MET A 147 7.31 -5.17 -2.89
CA MET A 147 7.90 -4.30 -3.89
C MET A 147 8.38 -3.05 -3.15
N ALA A 148 9.69 -2.96 -2.94
CA ALA A 148 10.32 -1.88 -2.19
C ALA A 148 11.14 -0.98 -3.10
N VAL A 149 11.01 0.33 -2.92
CA VAL A 149 11.80 1.36 -3.58
C VAL A 149 12.34 2.30 -2.53
N GLU A 150 13.65 2.55 -2.53
CA GLU A 150 14.25 3.62 -1.75
C GLU A 150 14.81 4.69 -2.68
N LEU A 151 14.48 5.95 -2.42
CA LEU A 151 14.77 7.10 -3.28
C LEU A 151 15.18 8.33 -2.46
N PRO A 152 15.84 9.35 -3.07
CA PRO A 152 16.11 10.60 -2.38
C PRO A 152 14.79 11.25 -1.94
N THR A 153 14.69 11.68 -0.69
CA THR A 153 13.47 12.28 -0.13
C THR A 153 13.03 13.52 -0.93
N THR A 154 13.98 14.29 -1.46
CA THR A 154 13.70 15.45 -2.31
C THR A 154 12.99 15.09 -3.62
N TYR A 155 13.07 13.84 -4.08
CA TYR A 155 12.39 13.37 -5.29
C TYR A 155 10.86 13.31 -5.11
N LEU A 156 10.38 13.21 -3.87
CA LEU A 156 8.94 13.23 -3.57
C LEU A 156 8.30 14.58 -3.90
N GLY A 157 9.07 15.67 -3.84
CA GLY A 157 8.54 17.03 -4.06
C GLY A 157 7.54 17.47 -3.00
N ALA A 158 7.68 16.98 -1.76
CA ALA A 158 6.75 17.27 -0.67
C ALA A 158 6.74 18.77 -0.30
N GLU A 159 5.56 19.41 -0.38
CA GLU A 159 5.33 20.79 0.06
C GLU A 159 3.97 20.94 0.79
N PRO A 160 3.90 20.70 2.12
CA PRO A 160 4.94 20.17 3.01
C PRO A 160 4.96 18.64 3.06
N ASP A 161 4.00 17.97 2.44
CA ASP A 161 3.76 16.52 2.49
C ASP A 161 3.33 15.99 1.12
N VAL A 162 3.30 14.66 1.00
CA VAL A 162 2.78 13.91 -0.15
C VAL A 162 1.68 12.97 0.29
N ARG A 163 0.82 12.55 -0.65
CA ARG A 163 -0.22 11.55 -0.44
C ARG A 163 0.07 10.34 -1.32
N LEU A 164 0.07 9.15 -0.73
CA LEU A 164 0.38 7.91 -1.45
C LEU A 164 -0.80 6.95 -1.41
N TRP A 165 -1.02 6.25 -2.53
CA TRP A 165 -1.90 5.08 -2.56
C TRP A 165 -1.39 4.09 -3.59
N ALA A 166 -1.69 2.82 -3.36
CA ALA A 166 -1.35 1.75 -4.26
C ALA A 166 -2.56 1.31 -5.09
N ARG A 167 -2.30 0.78 -6.28
CA ARG A 167 -3.33 0.23 -7.16
C ARG A 167 -2.83 -1.00 -7.90
N CYS A 168 -3.69 -2.01 -8.04
CA CYS A 168 -3.49 -3.15 -8.94
C CYS A 168 -4.50 -3.04 -10.08
N SER A 169 -4.02 -2.95 -11.32
CA SER A 169 -4.87 -2.83 -12.51
C SER A 169 -4.47 -3.81 -13.59
N LEU A 170 -5.43 -4.26 -14.38
CA LEU A 170 -5.19 -5.15 -15.51
C LEU A 170 -6.18 -4.87 -16.64
N VAL A 171 -5.86 -5.38 -17.83
CA VAL A 171 -6.78 -5.34 -18.96
C VAL A 171 -7.64 -6.60 -18.95
N LYS A 172 -8.96 -6.42 -18.85
CA LYS A 172 -9.97 -7.47 -18.99
C LYS A 172 -10.94 -7.09 -20.09
N ASP A 173 -11.17 -8.00 -21.03
CA ASP A 173 -12.06 -7.77 -22.19
C ASP A 173 -11.77 -6.46 -22.96
N GLY A 174 -10.47 -6.14 -23.09
CA GLY A 174 -10.00 -4.94 -23.79
C GLY A 174 -10.16 -3.62 -23.04
N LYS A 175 -10.53 -3.66 -21.75
CA LYS A 175 -10.69 -2.47 -20.89
C LYS A 175 -9.84 -2.58 -19.63
N TRP A 176 -9.36 -1.44 -19.15
CA TRP A 176 -8.72 -1.38 -17.84
C TRP A 176 -9.74 -1.63 -16.73
N VAL A 177 -9.34 -2.47 -15.78
CA VAL A 177 -10.06 -2.76 -14.55
C VAL A 177 -9.09 -2.53 -13.40
N HIS A 178 -9.50 -1.74 -12.41
CA HIS A 178 -8.80 -1.58 -11.16
C HIS A 178 -9.28 -2.68 -10.21
N ALA A 179 -8.44 -3.70 -10.02
CA ALA A 179 -8.78 -4.86 -9.22
C ALA A 179 -8.68 -4.57 -7.71
N ASP A 180 -7.69 -3.76 -7.31
CA ASP A 180 -7.45 -3.44 -5.91
C ASP A 180 -6.83 -2.04 -5.73
N ARG A 181 -7.02 -1.48 -4.53
CA ARG A 181 -6.45 -0.22 -4.06
C ARG A 181 -6.15 -0.33 -2.56
N ALA A 182 -4.99 0.16 -2.14
CA ALA A 182 -4.59 0.17 -0.74
C ALA A 182 -3.84 1.45 -0.38
N ALA A 183 -4.19 2.08 0.75
CA ALA A 183 -3.38 3.13 1.35
C ALA A 183 -3.36 2.99 2.88
N HIS A 184 -4.42 3.44 3.57
CA HIS A 184 -4.49 3.25 5.02
C HIS A 184 -4.65 1.77 5.36
N PRO A 185 -4.09 1.34 6.51
CA PRO A 185 -4.27 -0.03 6.99
C PRO A 185 -5.74 -0.32 7.27
N TRP A 186 -6.16 -1.54 6.91
CA TRP A 186 -7.45 -2.17 7.26
C TRP A 186 -8.71 -1.56 6.62
N ILE A 187 -8.59 -0.68 5.62
CA ILE A 187 -9.73 -0.10 4.91
C ILE A 187 -10.62 -1.17 4.27
N SER A 188 -10.03 -2.26 3.75
CA SER A 188 -10.78 -3.38 3.16
C SER A 188 -11.81 -3.97 4.12
N GLY A 189 -11.51 -3.99 5.41
CA GLY A 189 -12.39 -4.47 6.48
C GLY A 189 -13.58 -3.56 6.78
N PHE A 190 -13.66 -2.37 6.17
CA PHE A 190 -14.79 -1.45 6.38
C PHE A 190 -16.03 -1.88 5.61
N PHE A 191 -15.88 -2.73 4.61
CA PHE A 191 -16.95 -3.10 3.69
C PHE A 191 -17.62 -4.41 4.10
N GLY A 192 -18.95 -4.46 4.05
CA GLY A 192 -19.74 -5.62 4.46
C GLY A 192 -19.73 -6.72 3.41
N THR A 193 -19.46 -6.37 2.16
CA THR A 193 -19.48 -7.25 1.00
C THR A 193 -18.28 -7.00 0.08
N ASP A 194 -17.92 -8.00 -0.73
CA ASP A 194 -16.84 -7.85 -1.70
C ASP A 194 -17.22 -6.96 -2.88
N ASP A 195 -18.51 -6.82 -3.19
CA ASP A 195 -19.01 -5.90 -4.23
C ASP A 195 -18.78 -4.43 -3.82
N GLU A 196 -19.08 -4.07 -2.55
CA GLU A 196 -18.80 -2.73 -2.02
C GLU A 196 -17.29 -2.45 -1.99
N LEU A 197 -16.48 -3.43 -1.58
CA LEU A 197 -15.02 -3.32 -1.60
C LEU A 197 -14.50 -3.16 -3.03
N ALA A 198 -15.02 -3.92 -3.99
CA ALA A 198 -14.65 -3.78 -5.39
C ALA A 198 -15.02 -2.41 -5.95
N GLU A 199 -16.19 -1.87 -5.59
CA GLU A 199 -16.57 -0.50 -5.95
C GLU A 199 -15.59 0.52 -5.37
N PHE A 200 -15.24 0.41 -4.08
CA PHE A 200 -14.26 1.27 -3.43
C PHE A 200 -12.87 1.18 -4.08
N SER A 201 -12.39 -0.03 -4.34
CA SER A 201 -11.10 -0.29 -4.98
C SER A 201 -11.04 0.25 -6.41
N SER A 202 -12.18 0.24 -7.11
CA SER A 202 -12.26 0.77 -8.48
C SER A 202 -12.29 2.31 -8.56
N GLY A 203 -12.58 2.97 -7.45
CA GLY A 203 -12.70 4.42 -7.35
C GLY A 203 -11.36 5.17 -7.28
N GLU A 204 -11.47 6.50 -7.31
CA GLU A 204 -10.35 7.43 -7.15
C GLU A 204 -10.41 8.13 -5.78
N PRO A 205 -9.27 8.39 -5.11
CA PRO A 205 -9.26 9.03 -3.81
C PRO A 205 -10.01 10.37 -3.76
N ASN A 206 -9.92 11.19 -4.81
CA ASN A 206 -10.65 12.46 -4.90
C ASN A 206 -12.19 12.36 -4.88
N ARG A 207 -12.75 11.14 -4.97
CA ARG A 207 -14.19 10.88 -4.83
C ARG A 207 -14.57 10.27 -3.50
N ASP A 208 -13.59 9.81 -2.72
CA ASP A 208 -13.83 8.97 -1.54
C ASP A 208 -14.71 9.65 -0.52
N GLN A 209 -14.43 10.92 -0.19
CA GLN A 209 -15.21 11.64 0.82
C GLN A 209 -16.68 11.78 0.42
N ALA A 210 -16.96 12.10 -0.85
CA ALA A 210 -18.33 12.28 -1.32
C ALA A 210 -19.09 10.95 -1.40
N HIS A 211 -18.41 9.86 -1.73
CA HIS A 211 -19.04 8.56 -1.97
C HIS A 211 -19.14 7.70 -0.70
N TRP A 212 -18.12 7.71 0.16
CA TRP A 212 -17.96 6.74 1.25
C TRP A 212 -18.11 7.31 2.67
N MET A 213 -18.24 8.63 2.84
CA MET A 213 -18.45 9.23 4.17
C MET A 213 -19.70 8.67 4.88
N GLY A 214 -20.81 8.49 4.14
CA GLY A 214 -22.04 7.92 4.72
C GLY A 214 -21.84 6.51 5.26
N HIS A 215 -21.17 5.66 4.47
CA HIS A 215 -20.83 4.29 4.83
C HIS A 215 -19.99 4.23 6.11
N LEU A 216 -18.94 5.05 6.20
CA LEU A 216 -18.05 5.07 7.35
C LEU A 216 -18.74 5.60 8.62
N ILE A 217 -19.65 6.57 8.50
CA ILE A 217 -20.48 7.04 9.61
C ILE A 217 -21.35 5.90 10.16
N GLU A 218 -22.00 5.12 9.28
CA GLU A 218 -22.84 3.99 9.69
C GLU A 218 -22.00 2.90 10.36
N LEU A 219 -20.85 2.55 9.79
CA LEU A 219 -19.89 1.62 10.39
C LEU A 219 -19.48 2.08 11.79
N MET A 220 -19.09 3.34 11.97
CA MET A 220 -18.66 3.87 13.26
C MET A 220 -19.83 3.94 14.27
N ALA A 221 -21.06 4.22 13.82
CA ALA A 221 -22.23 4.14 14.68
C ALA A 221 -22.47 2.70 15.17
N GLU A 222 -22.37 1.69 14.29
CA GLU A 222 -22.54 0.28 14.67
C GLU A 222 -21.45 -0.21 15.63
N THR A 223 -20.20 0.19 15.39
CA THR A 223 -19.02 -0.44 16.02
C THR A 223 -18.51 0.32 17.24
N GLY A 224 -18.60 1.65 17.20
CA GLY A 224 -18.18 2.56 18.27
C GLY A 224 -19.33 3.29 18.95
N GLY A 225 -20.56 3.21 18.45
CA GLY A 225 -21.69 3.97 18.99
C GLY A 225 -21.54 5.48 18.81
N TYR A 226 -20.81 5.91 17.77
CA TYR A 226 -20.67 7.31 17.42
C TYR A 226 -22.03 7.92 17.03
N SER A 227 -22.29 9.15 17.46
CA SER A 227 -23.27 10.00 16.77
C SER A 227 -22.73 10.42 15.41
N ARG A 228 -23.61 10.87 14.51
CA ARG A 228 -23.21 11.32 13.17
C ARG A 228 -22.12 12.40 13.20
N ASN A 229 -22.26 13.40 14.07
CA ASN A 229 -21.28 14.51 14.15
C ASN A 229 -19.95 14.03 14.72
N GLU A 230 -19.97 13.19 15.76
CA GLU A 230 -18.72 12.64 16.31
C GLU A 230 -17.99 11.75 15.29
N ALA A 231 -18.73 11.00 14.46
CA ALA A 231 -18.13 10.21 13.38
C ALA A 231 -17.49 11.11 12.32
N ILE A 232 -18.17 12.18 11.88
CA ILE A 232 -17.60 13.15 10.92
C ILE A 232 -16.31 13.76 11.48
N ASP A 233 -16.36 14.29 12.71
CA ASP A 233 -15.20 14.93 13.35
C ASP A 233 -14.03 13.93 13.49
N ALA A 234 -14.31 12.67 13.83
CA ALA A 234 -13.29 11.63 13.95
C ALA A 234 -12.67 11.26 12.60
N ILE A 235 -13.48 11.10 11.54
CA ILE A 235 -13.01 10.78 10.18
C ILE A 235 -12.13 11.91 9.64
N GLU A 236 -12.56 13.16 9.80
CA GLU A 236 -11.80 14.33 9.37
C GLU A 236 -10.50 14.51 10.16
N SER A 237 -10.54 14.26 11.48
CA SER A 237 -9.35 14.37 12.33
C SER A 237 -8.34 13.24 12.10
N GLU A 238 -8.79 12.03 11.76
CA GLU A 238 -7.88 10.93 11.44
C GLU A 238 -7.34 11.02 10.02
N GLY A 239 -8.11 11.61 9.11
CA GLY A 239 -7.80 11.67 7.69
C GLY A 239 -8.09 10.37 6.94
N THR A 240 -9.06 9.56 7.41
CA THR A 240 -9.37 8.25 6.82
C THR A 240 -9.82 8.35 5.36
N LEU A 241 -10.55 9.42 5.04
CA LEU A 241 -11.04 9.74 3.71
C LEU A 241 -10.48 11.11 3.29
N PRO A 242 -9.90 11.24 2.09
CA PRO A 242 -9.69 10.19 1.09
C PRO A 242 -8.72 9.11 1.56
N ASP A 243 -8.83 7.89 1.03
CA ASP A 243 -7.92 6.81 1.41
C ASP A 243 -6.55 6.99 0.74
N VAL A 244 -5.70 7.78 1.40
CA VAL A 244 -4.32 8.09 1.01
C VAL A 244 -3.42 8.17 2.23
N LEU A 245 -2.25 7.55 2.15
CA LEU A 245 -1.26 7.60 3.20
C LEU A 245 -0.48 8.91 3.08
N THR A 246 -0.73 9.85 4.01
CA THR A 246 -0.06 11.15 4.01
C THR A 246 1.31 11.05 4.68
N TYR A 247 2.35 11.61 4.05
CA TYR A 247 3.71 11.60 4.58
C TYR A 247 4.37 12.97 4.45
N ASN A 248 4.72 13.55 5.60
CA ASN A 248 5.54 14.73 5.72
C ASN A 248 6.98 14.31 6.09
N PRO A 249 7.96 14.44 5.19
CA PRO A 249 9.33 14.03 5.46
C PRO A 249 10.05 14.91 6.50
N SER A 250 9.49 16.08 6.86
CA SER A 250 10.04 16.92 7.93
C SER A 250 9.55 16.53 9.34
N LYS A 251 8.69 15.50 9.44
CA LYS A 251 8.17 14.98 10.71
C LYS A 251 8.62 13.52 10.89
N PRO A 252 8.73 13.03 12.14
CA PRO A 252 9.06 11.62 12.39
C PRO A 252 8.11 10.68 11.64
N ALA A 253 8.67 9.67 10.96
CA ALA A 253 7.89 8.64 10.29
C ALA A 253 7.27 7.69 11.32
N ARG A 254 5.97 7.84 11.55
CA ARG A 254 5.14 7.01 12.42
C ARG A 254 3.70 7.31 12.06
N TYR A 255 2.89 6.27 11.90
CA TYR A 255 1.47 6.42 11.62
C TYR A 255 0.78 7.39 12.60
N PRO A 256 0.04 8.42 12.10
CA PRO A 256 -0.43 8.60 10.72
C PRO A 256 0.49 9.46 9.81
N ASN A 257 1.70 9.85 10.21
CA ASN A 257 2.68 10.46 9.31
C ASN A 257 3.50 9.38 8.60
N GLY A 258 3.00 8.91 7.46
CA GLY A 258 3.46 7.71 6.79
C GLY A 258 3.11 6.45 7.58
N ARG A 259 3.85 5.37 7.35
CA ARG A 259 3.72 4.11 8.09
C ARG A 259 5.05 3.39 8.08
N ALA A 260 5.65 3.21 9.25
CA ALA A 260 6.83 2.39 9.45
C ALA A 260 6.43 0.92 9.62
N LEU A 261 7.39 0.01 9.38
CA LEU A 261 7.18 -1.43 9.54
C LEU A 261 6.80 -1.84 10.97
N THR A 262 7.15 -1.02 11.97
CA THR A 262 6.95 -1.32 13.40
C THR A 262 5.77 -0.59 14.02
N ASP A 263 4.96 0.12 13.23
CA ASP A 263 3.78 0.83 13.74
C ASP A 263 2.65 -0.14 14.11
N ASP A 264 2.14 -0.05 15.35
CA ASP A 264 0.95 -0.79 15.81
C ASP A 264 -0.33 -0.14 15.25
N VAL A 265 -0.61 -0.42 13.99
CA VAL A 265 -1.77 0.11 13.27
C VAL A 265 -3.08 -0.58 13.63
N ALA A 266 -3.01 -1.82 14.13
CA ALA A 266 -4.19 -2.60 14.52
C ALA A 266 -4.85 -2.00 15.77
N ASP A 267 -4.08 -1.68 16.81
CA ASP A 267 -4.61 -1.01 17.99
C ASP A 267 -5.13 0.38 17.66
N PHE A 268 -4.38 1.13 16.84
CA PHE A 268 -4.79 2.45 16.37
C PHE A 268 -6.16 2.39 15.67
N ARG A 269 -6.31 1.50 14.68
CA ARG A 269 -7.54 1.41 13.88
C ARG A 269 -8.71 0.85 14.70
N SER A 270 -8.46 -0.13 15.58
CA SER A 270 -9.48 -0.65 16.48
C SER A 270 -10.06 0.44 17.37
N LYS A 271 -9.22 1.30 17.96
CA LYS A 271 -9.67 2.42 18.79
C LYS A 271 -10.47 3.45 17.99
N PHE A 272 -10.01 3.77 16.78
CA PHE A 272 -10.72 4.68 15.87
C PHE A 272 -12.13 4.18 15.56
N LEU A 273 -12.29 2.92 15.13
CA LEU A 273 -13.62 2.38 14.78
C LEU A 273 -14.53 2.24 16.00
N THR A 274 -13.98 1.90 17.16
CA THR A 274 -14.78 1.54 18.34
C THR A 274 -14.96 2.65 19.36
N ASN A 275 -14.61 3.90 19.05
CA ASN A 275 -14.63 5.01 20.00
C ASN A 275 -13.84 4.71 21.28
N GLY A 276 -12.67 4.10 21.11
CA GLY A 276 -11.78 3.66 22.19
C GLY A 276 -12.31 2.49 23.04
N LYS A 277 -13.48 1.91 22.73
CA LYS A 277 -14.07 0.82 23.53
C LYS A 277 -13.31 -0.49 23.40
N LYS A 278 -12.63 -0.72 22.28
CA LYS A 278 -11.82 -1.91 22.01
C LYS A 278 -10.42 -1.51 21.55
N GLY A 279 -9.41 -1.90 22.33
CA GLY A 279 -8.03 -1.90 21.90
C GLY A 279 -7.62 -3.27 21.37
N LEU A 280 -6.58 -3.29 20.55
CA LEU A 280 -5.85 -4.49 20.15
C LEU A 280 -4.35 -4.28 20.40
N PRO A 281 -3.94 -3.86 21.63
CA PRO A 281 -2.58 -3.43 21.88
C PRO A 281 -1.61 -4.60 21.71
N GLY A 282 -0.47 -4.35 21.07
CA GLY A 282 0.58 -5.34 20.94
C GLY A 282 0.25 -6.43 19.93
N PHE A 283 -0.58 -6.13 18.92
CA PHE A 283 -0.49 -6.86 17.67
C PHE A 283 0.97 -6.74 17.19
N HIS A 284 1.61 -7.90 17.14
CA HIS A 284 3.04 -8.16 17.17
C HIS A 284 3.95 -7.09 16.54
N ALA A 285 4.99 -6.66 17.28
CA ALA A 285 6.13 -6.01 16.63
C ALA A 285 6.80 -7.05 15.71
N PRO A 286 7.01 -6.77 14.42
CA PRO A 286 7.66 -7.71 13.53
C PRO A 286 9.06 -8.05 14.05
N SER A 287 9.41 -9.33 14.00
CA SER A 287 10.72 -9.83 14.38
C SER A 287 11.55 -10.16 13.16
N GLY A 288 12.88 -10.09 13.29
CA GLY A 288 13.80 -10.45 12.22
C GLY A 288 13.89 -9.45 11.07
N LEU A 289 13.40 -8.21 11.26
CA LEU A 289 13.60 -7.13 10.30
C LEU A 289 15.09 -6.97 9.98
N LEU A 290 15.40 -6.78 8.71
CA LEU A 290 16.77 -6.60 8.24
C LEU A 290 17.27 -5.19 8.59
N PRO A 291 18.53 -5.02 9.00
CA PRO A 291 19.10 -3.69 9.24
C PRO A 291 19.39 -2.93 7.93
N GLU A 292 19.40 -3.63 6.81
CA GLU A 292 19.61 -3.06 5.48
C GLU A 292 18.37 -3.23 4.61
N PHE A 293 18.25 -2.37 3.60
CA PHE A 293 17.18 -2.45 2.60
C PHE A 293 17.09 -3.89 2.03
N PRO A 294 15.90 -4.51 1.95
CA PRO A 294 14.55 -3.91 1.99
C PRO A 294 13.92 -3.81 3.39
N TYR A 295 14.68 -4.01 4.47
CA TYR A 295 14.25 -3.91 5.88
C TYR A 295 13.26 -4.98 6.36
N LEU A 296 12.54 -5.64 5.45
CA LEU A 296 11.62 -6.73 5.75
C LEU A 296 12.37 -8.03 6.10
N ALA A 297 11.82 -8.79 7.05
CA ALA A 297 12.38 -10.08 7.43
C ALA A 297 12.27 -11.12 6.28
N PRO A 298 13.17 -12.11 6.22
CA PRO A 298 13.06 -13.24 5.28
C PRO A 298 11.67 -13.91 5.31
N PRO A 299 11.23 -14.53 4.21
CA PRO A 299 10.02 -15.34 4.23
C PRO A 299 10.17 -16.52 5.20
N ARG A 300 9.05 -17.02 5.72
CA ARG A 300 8.97 -18.17 6.64
C ARG A 300 8.60 -19.46 5.95
#